data_AF-A0A416HQ00-F1
#
_entry.id   AF-A0A416HQ00-F1
#
_cell.length_a   1.000
_cell.length_b   1.000
_cell.length_c   1.000
_cell.angle_alpha   90.00
_cell.angle_beta   90.00
_cell.angle_gamma   90.00
#
_symmetry.space_group_name_H-M   'P 1'
#
loop_
_entity.id
_entity.type
_entity.pdbx_description
1 polymer ?
#
loop_
_entity_poly.entity_id
_entity_poly.type
_entity_poly.pdbx_seq_one_letter_code
_entity_poly.pdbx_strand_id
1 'polypeptide(L)'
;MNRLTGISCPIFGLSWNPVDTERSIARRIIVFLEPRRVLYSAYEYESVCPCITSVTEIKNYLTSELQQIDENSELNSYVRAMRNACNKFLSKCPDRKDFRCYACQSGNIDNWIFTSAVGELRGVFGIMIGQIAKSYGLDVEDDLAQIIPE
;
A
#
# COMPACT_ATOMS: atom_id res chain seq x y z
N MET A 1 -0.05 44.70 16.19
CA MET A 1 -0.55 43.86 17.31
C MET A 1 0.51 42.82 17.63
N ASN A 2 0.83 42.68 18.91
CA ASN A 2 1.91 41.85 19.46
C ASN A 2 1.52 40.36 19.54
N ARG A 3 2.43 39.50 19.05
CA ARG A 3 3.15 38.41 19.76
C ARG A 3 2.36 37.25 20.42
N LEU A 4 2.70 36.02 20.01
CA LEU A 4 2.96 34.80 20.83
C LEU A 4 4.05 33.99 20.07
N THR A 5 5.35 34.11 20.40
CA THR A 5 6.17 33.16 21.20
C THR A 5 6.04 31.71 20.72
N GLY A 6 7.04 31.06 20.12
CA GLY A 6 8.42 30.93 20.58
C GLY A 6 8.59 29.57 21.26
N ILE A 7 8.74 28.50 20.47
CA ILE A 7 9.17 27.19 21.00
C ILE A 7 10.69 27.20 21.04
N SER A 8 11.23 27.34 22.25
CA SER A 8 12.65 27.17 22.56
C SER A 8 12.97 25.68 22.64
N CYS A 9 13.80 25.16 21.74
CA CYS A 9 14.46 23.87 21.95
C CYS A 9 15.80 24.12 22.67
N PRO A 10 16.01 23.63 23.90
CA PRO A 10 17.28 23.76 24.59
C PRO A 10 18.32 22.80 23.98
N ILE A 11 19.57 23.21 24.08
CA ILE A 11 20.80 22.60 23.58
C ILE A 11 20.93 21.15 24.07
N PHE A 12 21.01 20.17 23.16
CA PHE A 12 21.61 18.86 23.45
C PHE A 12 22.21 18.25 22.17
N GLY A 13 23.53 18.07 22.16
CA GLY A 13 24.24 17.34 21.12
C GLY A 13 24.00 15.85 21.28
N LEU A 14 23.19 15.29 20.39
CA LEU A 14 23.08 13.87 20.07
C LEU A 14 22.86 13.81 18.57
N SER A 15 23.49 12.86 17.89
CA SER A 15 23.29 12.58 16.46
C SER A 15 21.80 12.62 16.13
N TRP A 16 21.31 13.71 15.51
CA TRP A 16 19.93 13.84 15.08
C TRP A 16 19.70 12.92 13.89
N ASN A 17 19.45 11.65 14.15
CA ASN A 17 18.54 10.89 13.30
C ASN A 17 17.17 11.01 13.95
N PRO A 18 16.31 11.96 13.52
CA PRO A 18 14.93 11.95 13.96
C PRO A 18 14.35 10.58 13.62
N VAL A 19 13.81 9.87 14.62
CA VAL A 19 12.98 8.70 14.37
C VAL A 19 11.83 9.18 13.50
N ASP A 20 11.59 8.51 12.37
CA ASP A 20 10.49 8.88 11.48
C ASP A 20 9.18 8.88 12.26
N THR A 21 8.43 9.97 12.19
CA THR A 21 7.08 9.99 12.76
C THR A 21 6.18 9.03 11.98
N GLU A 22 5.20 8.42 12.63
CA GLU A 22 4.25 7.54 11.92
C GLU A 22 3.55 8.25 10.77
N ARG A 23 3.26 9.54 10.92
CA ARG A 23 2.72 10.37 9.83
C ARG A 23 3.67 10.41 8.63
N SER A 24 4.97 10.52 8.86
CA SER A 24 5.99 10.49 7.79
C SER A 24 6.01 9.13 7.09
N ILE A 25 5.96 8.04 7.86
CA ILE A 25 5.94 6.67 7.32
C ILE A 25 4.65 6.45 6.50
N ALA A 26 3.50 6.80 7.07
CA ALA A 26 2.20 6.75 6.39
C ALA A 26 2.21 7.52 5.08
N ARG A 27 2.75 8.74 5.05
CA ARG A 27 2.89 9.55 3.84
C ARG A 27 3.73 8.84 2.77
N ARG A 28 4.88 8.29 3.14
CA ARG A 28 5.71 7.55 2.17
C ARG A 28 5.00 6.33 1.60
N ILE A 29 4.25 5.62 2.45
CA ILE A 29 3.43 4.48 2.01
C ILE A 29 2.41 4.92 0.97
N ILE A 30 1.63 5.97 1.24
CA ILE A 30 0.66 6.50 0.27
C ILE A 30 1.36 6.88 -1.05
N VAL A 31 2.43 7.67 -0.98
CA VAL A 31 3.21 8.10 -2.15
C VAL A 31 3.76 6.91 -2.97
N PHE A 32 4.20 5.85 -2.29
CA PHE A 32 4.67 4.66 -2.96
C PHE A 32 3.55 3.88 -3.69
N LEU A 33 2.31 3.96 -3.18
CA LEU A 33 1.14 3.27 -3.72
C LEU A 33 0.46 4.05 -4.85
N GLU A 34 0.56 5.37 -4.89
CA GLU A 34 0.00 6.24 -5.94
C GLU A 34 0.31 5.78 -7.38
N PRO A 35 1.55 5.40 -7.76
CA PRO A 35 1.84 4.92 -9.11
C PRO A 35 1.46 3.45 -9.36
N ARG A 36 0.85 2.74 -8.39
CA ARG A 36 0.59 1.30 -8.47
C ARG A 36 -0.74 1.02 -9.16
N ARG A 37 -0.73 1.11 -10.48
CA ARG A 37 -1.89 0.85 -11.36
C ARG A 37 -2.64 -0.46 -11.08
N VAL A 38 -1.97 -1.52 -10.59
CA VAL A 38 -2.63 -2.76 -10.14
C VAL A 38 -3.75 -2.51 -9.12
N LEU A 39 -3.67 -1.40 -8.37
CA LEU A 39 -4.65 -1.00 -7.38
C LEU A 39 -5.90 -0.32 -7.97
N TYR A 40 -5.84 0.39 -9.09
CA TYR A 40 -7.00 1.17 -9.57
C TYR A 40 -7.31 1.02 -11.07
N SER A 41 -6.32 0.70 -11.89
CA SER A 41 -6.47 0.60 -13.35
C SER A 41 -7.51 -0.46 -13.75
N ALA A 42 -8.26 -0.19 -14.82
CA ALA A 42 -9.19 -1.18 -15.35
C ALA A 42 -8.42 -2.45 -15.77
N TYR A 43 -9.05 -3.61 -15.54
CA TYR A 43 -8.43 -4.91 -15.80
C TYR A 43 -7.90 -5.05 -17.24
N GLU A 44 -8.64 -4.49 -18.20
CA GLU A 44 -8.32 -4.54 -19.63
C GLU A 44 -7.00 -3.83 -20.01
N TYR A 45 -6.51 -2.93 -19.15
CA TYR A 45 -5.26 -2.20 -19.36
C TYR A 45 -4.07 -2.79 -18.61
N GLU A 46 -4.28 -3.88 -17.87
CA GLU A 46 -3.25 -4.50 -17.06
C GLU A 46 -2.85 -5.86 -17.62
N SER A 47 -1.55 -6.14 -17.53
CA SER A 47 -1.00 -7.46 -17.89
C SER A 47 -0.69 -8.25 -16.64
N VAL A 48 -0.88 -9.58 -16.70
CA VAL A 48 -0.73 -10.48 -15.54
C VAL A 48 0.65 -10.36 -14.90
N CYS A 49 1.73 -10.41 -15.70
CA CYS A 49 3.09 -10.38 -15.17
C CYS A 49 3.40 -9.05 -14.45
N PRO A 50 3.19 -7.85 -15.06
CA PRO A 50 3.33 -6.58 -14.35
C PRO A 50 2.52 -6.48 -13.05
N CYS A 51 1.29 -7.00 -13.00
CA CYS A 51 0.52 -7.03 -11.76
C CYS A 51 1.20 -7.87 -10.67
N ILE A 52 1.64 -9.09 -10.99
CA ILE A 52 2.35 -9.97 -10.04
C ILE A 52 3.64 -9.29 -9.54
N THR A 53 4.39 -8.66 -10.45
CA THR A 53 5.59 -7.88 -10.11
C THR A 53 5.24 -6.72 -9.18
N SER A 54 4.24 -5.91 -9.52
CA SER A 54 3.82 -4.77 -8.71
C SER A 54 3.36 -5.20 -7.30
N VAL A 55 2.59 -6.28 -7.17
CA VAL A 55 2.16 -6.79 -5.85
C VAL A 55 3.36 -7.31 -5.04
N THR A 56 4.34 -7.93 -5.70
CA THR A 56 5.58 -8.36 -5.05
C THR A 56 6.39 -7.17 -4.53
N GLU A 57 6.52 -6.10 -5.32
CA GLU A 57 7.19 -4.86 -4.92
C GLU A 57 6.49 -4.20 -3.75
N ILE A 58 5.14 -4.10 -3.78
CA ILE A 58 4.35 -3.57 -2.68
C ILE A 58 4.58 -4.38 -1.41
N LYS A 59 4.46 -5.72 -1.47
CA LYS A 59 4.71 -6.58 -0.31
C LYS A 59 6.09 -6.32 0.30
N ASN A 60 7.13 -6.25 -0.53
CA ASN A 60 8.50 -6.04 -0.06
C ASN A 60 8.66 -4.67 0.58
N TYR A 61 8.11 -3.62 -0.04
CA TYR A 61 8.14 -2.25 0.49
C TYR A 61 7.38 -2.13 1.82
N LEU A 62 6.15 -2.65 1.91
CA LEU A 62 5.41 -2.64 3.18
C LEU A 62 6.15 -3.44 4.27
N THR A 63 6.87 -4.49 3.89
CA THR A 63 7.70 -5.27 4.84
C THR A 63 8.90 -4.47 5.35
N SER A 64 9.51 -3.62 4.53
CA SER A 64 10.60 -2.74 5.00
C SER A 64 10.06 -1.64 5.91
N GLU A 65 8.92 -1.02 5.57
CA GLU A 65 8.33 0.03 6.39
C GLU A 65 7.88 -0.48 7.76
N LEU A 66 7.37 -1.72 7.85
CA LEU A 66 6.97 -2.34 9.13
C LEU A 66 8.09 -2.43 10.17
N GLN A 67 9.36 -2.36 9.76
CA GLN A 67 10.49 -2.37 10.70
C GLN A 67 10.66 -1.03 11.42
N GLN A 68 10.05 0.04 10.90
CA GLN A 68 10.15 1.40 11.43
C GLN A 68 8.88 1.86 12.17
N ILE A 69 7.79 1.07 12.08
CA ILE A 69 6.50 1.40 12.69
C ILE A 69 6.42 0.75 14.09
N ASP A 70 5.96 1.50 15.10
CA ASP A 70 5.68 0.94 16.43
C ASP A 70 4.69 -0.23 16.31
N GLU A 71 5.02 -1.37 16.91
CA GLU A 71 4.24 -2.61 16.81
C GLU A 71 2.83 -2.48 17.37
N ASN A 72 2.61 -1.55 18.30
CA ASN A 72 1.34 -1.32 18.96
C ASN A 72 0.48 -0.24 18.28
N SER A 73 0.98 0.37 17.21
CA SER A 73 0.27 1.45 16.50
C SER A 73 -0.83 0.95 15.57
N GLU A 74 -1.80 1.83 15.32
CA GLU A 74 -2.83 1.58 14.30
C GLU A 74 -2.21 1.42 12.91
N LEU A 75 -1.19 2.23 12.55
CA LEU A 75 -0.49 2.11 11.28
C LEU A 75 0.11 0.71 11.09
N ASN A 76 0.68 0.11 12.14
CA ASN A 76 1.21 -1.26 12.07
C ASN A 76 0.13 -2.25 11.63
N SER A 77 -1.06 -2.14 12.23
CA SER A 77 -2.20 -2.99 11.92
C SER A 77 -2.65 -2.84 10.46
N TYR A 78 -2.73 -1.59 9.96
CA TYR A 78 -3.15 -1.31 8.58
C TYR A 78 -2.13 -1.83 7.56
N VAL A 79 -0.84 -1.58 7.81
CA VAL A 79 0.25 -2.03 6.92
C VAL A 79 0.38 -3.55 6.91
N ARG A 80 0.19 -4.22 8.06
CA ARG A 80 0.14 -5.69 8.11
C ARG A 80 -1.03 -6.25 7.33
N ALA A 81 -2.22 -5.63 7.40
CA ALA A 81 -3.38 -6.06 6.63
C ALA A 81 -3.12 -5.96 5.12
N MET A 82 -2.55 -4.86 4.64
CA MET A 82 -2.14 -4.70 3.24
C MET A 82 -1.08 -5.73 2.80
N ARG A 83 -0.04 -5.96 3.62
CA ARG A 83 0.97 -7.00 3.35
C ARG A 83 0.36 -8.39 3.30
N ASN A 84 -0.58 -8.71 4.18
CA ASN A 84 -1.28 -10.00 4.20
C ASN A 84 -2.15 -10.18 2.95
N ALA A 85 -2.81 -9.11 2.47
CA ALA A 85 -3.53 -9.14 1.20
C ALA A 85 -2.60 -9.43 0.01
N CYS A 86 -1.39 -8.85 0.00
CA CYS A 86 -0.38 -9.18 -1.00
C CYS A 86 0.03 -10.65 -0.95
N ASN A 87 0.25 -11.21 0.25
CA ASN A 87 0.56 -12.63 0.41
C ASN A 87 -0.59 -13.51 -0.12
N LYS A 88 -1.83 -13.19 0.22
CA LYS A 88 -3.02 -13.90 -0.26
C LYS A 88 -3.12 -13.87 -1.79
N PHE A 89 -2.86 -12.71 -2.39
CA PHE A 89 -2.81 -12.55 -3.84
C PHE A 89 -1.75 -13.46 -4.47
N LEU A 90 -0.51 -13.41 -3.97
CA LEU A 90 0.62 -14.19 -4.51
C LEU A 90 0.46 -15.70 -4.29
N SER A 91 -0.27 -16.12 -3.26
CA SER A 91 -0.63 -17.53 -3.07
C SER A 91 -1.65 -18.01 -4.11
N LYS A 92 -2.60 -17.16 -4.53
CA LYS A 92 -3.58 -17.47 -5.57
C LYS A 92 -3.00 -17.32 -6.98
N CYS A 93 -2.04 -16.41 -7.14
CA CYS A 93 -1.42 -16.05 -8.42
C CYS A 93 0.07 -16.39 -8.40
N PRO A 94 0.45 -17.68 -8.43
CA PRO A 94 1.84 -18.09 -8.36
C PRO A 94 2.62 -17.60 -9.57
N ASP A 95 3.88 -17.21 -9.35
CA ASP A 95 4.79 -16.75 -10.40
C ASP A 95 5.38 -17.92 -11.22
N ARG A 96 4.48 -18.76 -11.76
CA ARG A 96 4.79 -19.91 -12.61
C ARG A 96 4.34 -19.66 -14.04
N LYS A 97 5.10 -20.18 -15.02
CA LYS A 97 4.90 -19.88 -16.44
C LYS A 97 3.50 -20.27 -16.93
N ASP A 98 3.02 -21.45 -16.55
CA ASP A 98 1.70 -21.98 -16.86
C ASP A 98 0.58 -21.05 -16.37
N PHE A 99 0.59 -20.66 -15.09
CA PHE A 99 -0.41 -19.72 -14.55
C PHE A 99 -0.41 -18.40 -15.33
N ARG A 100 0.77 -17.81 -15.57
CA ARG A 100 0.87 -16.54 -16.31
C ARG A 100 0.30 -16.68 -17.73
N CYS A 101 0.55 -17.79 -18.41
CA CYS A 101 0.02 -18.02 -19.76
C CYS A 101 -1.50 -18.21 -19.78
N TYR A 102 -2.06 -18.93 -18.80
CA TYR A 102 -3.50 -19.19 -18.74
C TYR A 102 -4.30 -18.00 -18.18
N ALA A 103 -3.74 -17.26 -17.22
CA ALA A 103 -4.38 -16.06 -16.66
C ALA A 103 -4.53 -14.92 -17.68
N CYS A 104 -3.71 -14.90 -18.74
CA CYS A 104 -3.86 -13.98 -19.87
C CYS A 104 -5.00 -14.36 -20.83
N GLN A 105 -5.57 -15.56 -20.71
CA GLN A 105 -6.62 -16.05 -21.61
C GLN A 105 -7.99 -15.80 -20.98
N SER A 106 -8.76 -14.86 -21.56
CA SER A 106 -10.11 -14.56 -21.07
C SER A 106 -10.99 -15.81 -21.07
N GLY A 107 -11.73 -16.02 -19.99
CA GLY A 107 -12.58 -17.21 -19.79
C GLY A 107 -11.87 -18.45 -19.26
N ASN A 108 -10.54 -18.41 -19.07
CA ASN A 108 -9.82 -19.46 -18.37
C ASN A 108 -10.03 -19.38 -16.85
N ILE A 109 -10.00 -20.51 -16.15
CA ILE A 109 -10.09 -20.54 -14.69
C ILE A 109 -8.98 -19.73 -14.00
N ASP A 110 -7.75 -19.75 -14.52
CA ASP A 110 -6.65 -18.96 -13.98
C ASP A 110 -6.87 -17.46 -14.19
N ASN A 111 -7.56 -17.07 -15.27
CA ASN A 111 -7.95 -15.69 -15.51
C ASN A 111 -8.99 -15.22 -14.49
N TRP A 112 -9.99 -16.06 -14.18
CA TRP A 112 -10.97 -15.77 -13.13
C TRP A 112 -10.35 -15.72 -11.72
N ILE A 113 -9.40 -16.60 -11.43
CA ILE A 113 -8.64 -16.57 -10.17
C ILE A 113 -7.88 -15.27 -10.04
N PHE A 114 -7.20 -14.85 -11.12
CA PHE A 114 -6.43 -13.61 -11.14
C PHE A 114 -7.30 -12.36 -10.98
N THR A 115 -8.39 -12.22 -11.76
CA THR A 115 -9.32 -11.07 -11.65
C THR A 115 -9.96 -10.99 -10.27
N SER A 116 -10.38 -12.13 -9.70
CA SER A 116 -10.91 -12.23 -8.35
C SER A 116 -9.88 -11.81 -7.30
N ALA A 117 -8.63 -12.28 -7.43
CA ALA A 117 -7.55 -11.93 -6.50
C ALA A 117 -7.21 -10.43 -6.56
N VAL A 118 -7.22 -9.80 -7.75
CA VAL A 118 -7.07 -8.35 -7.89
C VAL A 118 -8.19 -7.61 -7.16
N GLY A 119 -9.45 -8.01 -7.35
CA GLY A 119 -10.59 -7.39 -6.67
C GLY A 119 -10.48 -7.48 -5.14
N GLU A 120 -10.12 -8.65 -4.61
CA GLU A 120 -9.89 -8.84 -3.17
C GLU A 120 -8.75 -7.97 -2.63
N LEU A 121 -7.64 -7.88 -3.38
CA LEU A 121 -6.51 -7.02 -3.03
C LEU A 121 -6.95 -5.56 -2.93
N ARG A 122 -7.65 -5.05 -3.94
CA ARG A 122 -8.15 -3.67 -4.01
C ARG A 122 -9.10 -3.36 -2.86
N GLY A 123 -10.01 -4.28 -2.53
CA GLY A 123 -10.93 -4.09 -1.41
C GLY A 123 -10.22 -3.91 -0.08
N VAL A 124 -9.18 -4.71 0.21
CA VAL A 124 -8.39 -4.54 1.44
C VAL A 124 -7.59 -3.23 1.40
N PHE A 125 -6.93 -2.94 0.29
CA PHE A 125 -6.13 -1.71 0.15
C PHE A 125 -6.98 -0.45 0.30
N GLY A 126 -8.15 -0.40 -0.34
CA GLY A 126 -9.07 0.73 -0.25
C GLY A 126 -9.45 1.07 1.19
N ILE A 127 -9.85 0.06 1.97
CA ILE A 127 -10.19 0.24 3.39
C ILE A 127 -8.98 0.75 4.17
N MET A 128 -7.81 0.10 4.02
CA MET A 128 -6.62 0.46 4.81
C MET A 128 -6.06 1.83 4.44
N ILE A 129 -6.05 2.19 3.15
CA ILE A 129 -5.65 3.52 2.68
C ILE A 129 -6.59 4.58 3.24
N GLY A 130 -7.91 4.35 3.21
CA GLY A 130 -8.88 5.27 3.81
C GLY A 130 -8.66 5.48 5.31
N GLN A 131 -8.37 4.40 6.07
CA GLN A 131 -8.01 4.51 7.49
C GLN A 131 -6.71 5.31 7.69
N ILE A 132 -5.67 5.03 6.90
CA ILE A 132 -4.40 5.76 6.97
C ILE A 132 -4.59 7.25 6.67
N ALA A 133 -5.30 7.58 5.58
CA ALA A 133 -5.56 8.95 5.18
C ALA A 133 -6.30 9.73 6.28
N LYS A 134 -7.33 9.10 6.87
CA LYS A 134 -8.10 9.67 7.97
C LYS A 134 -7.30 9.85 9.26
N SER A 135 -6.62 8.80 9.73
CA SER A 135 -5.90 8.82 11.02
C SER A 135 -4.69 9.76 11.00
N TYR A 136 -4.03 9.92 9.84
CA TYR A 136 -2.82 10.72 9.71
C TYR A 136 -3.02 12.05 8.97
N GLY A 137 -4.25 12.36 8.53
CA GLY A 137 -4.60 13.60 7.83
C GLY A 137 -3.80 13.79 6.56
N LEU A 138 -3.82 12.77 5.69
CA LEU A 138 -3.09 12.72 4.42
C LEU A 138 -4.07 12.78 3.25
N ASP A 139 -3.69 13.50 2.21
CA ASP A 139 -4.37 13.47 0.93
C ASP A 139 -3.94 12.22 0.15
N VAL A 140 -4.83 11.71 -0.70
CA VAL A 140 -4.58 10.57 -1.60
C VAL A 140 -4.92 11.04 -3.01
N GLU A 141 -4.03 10.81 -3.98
CA GLU A 141 -4.28 11.18 -5.38
C GLU A 141 -5.54 10.50 -5.95
N ASP A 142 -6.23 11.20 -6.85
CA ASP A 142 -7.56 10.84 -7.38
C ASP A 142 -7.64 9.40 -7.89
N ASP A 143 -6.62 8.92 -8.62
CA ASP A 143 -6.58 7.56 -9.16
C ASP A 143 -6.56 6.50 -8.05
N LEU A 144 -5.72 6.68 -7.03
CA LEU A 144 -5.67 5.76 -5.89
C LEU A 144 -6.90 5.91 -4.99
N ALA A 145 -7.51 7.10 -4.93
CA ALA A 145 -8.72 7.35 -4.17
C ALA A 145 -9.93 6.56 -4.71
N GLN A 146 -9.94 6.17 -5.99
CA GLN A 146 -11.03 5.39 -6.61
C GLN A 146 -11.31 4.04 -5.94
N ILE A 147 -10.35 3.46 -5.21
CA ILE A 147 -10.57 2.20 -4.49
C ILE A 147 -11.02 2.38 -3.04
N ILE A 148 -11.02 3.60 -2.52
CA ILE A 148 -11.46 3.89 -1.16
C ILE A 148 -13.00 3.83 -1.14
N PRO A 149 -13.62 3.01 -0.26
CA PRO A 149 -15.07 2.98 -0.12
C PRO A 149 -15.64 4.33 0.37
N GLU A 150 -16.84 4.67 -0.09
CA GLU A 150 -17.63 5.81 0.42
C GLU A 150 -17.99 5.70 1.90
#